data_AF-A0A7C1J7P6-F1
#
_entry.id   AF-A0A7C1J7P6-F1
#
_cell.length_a   1.000
_cell.length_b   1.000
_cell.length_c   1.000
_cell.angle_alpha   90.00
_cell.angle_beta   90.00
_cell.angle_gamma   90.00
#
_symmetry.space_group_name_H-M   'P 1'
#
loop_
_entity.id
_entity.type
_entity.pdbx_description
1 polymer ?
#
loop_
_entity_poly.entity_id
_entity_poly.type
_entity_poly.pdbx_seq_one_letter_code
_entity_poly.pdbx_strand_id
1 'polypeptide(L)'
;MGQNLRGNRSQEYDASMLTATPKSKSPGRPWPITLGGLLIFLQGLAFLMLSGGAMALMANYRFLLEQFKSFIPPNELPPELLDPSRFMPALLIEATLGLTLALFLLLNSLRFLQRHPRAWLLAMVLQGVNLLTALLLYWRGSRGLIFIWMLSSLVIVFHLNRADVLNAFHLRAPEAEQLK
;
A
#
# COMPACT_ATOMS: atom_id res chain seq x y z
N MET A 1 -32.38 5.22 -82.32
CA MET A 1 -33.21 4.62 -81.24
C MET A 1 -32.31 3.67 -80.46
N GLY A 2 -32.05 3.76 -79.16
CA GLY A 2 -32.49 4.69 -78.13
C GLY A 2 -31.36 4.89 -77.11
N GLN A 3 -31.28 6.11 -76.61
CA GLN A 3 -30.33 6.56 -75.58
C GLN A 3 -30.75 5.97 -74.22
N ASN A 4 -29.87 5.20 -73.59
CA ASN A 4 -30.04 4.78 -72.19
C ASN A 4 -29.34 5.80 -71.28
N LEU A 5 -30.06 6.89 -70.98
CA LEU A 5 -29.74 7.81 -69.88
C LEU A 5 -30.35 7.25 -68.60
N ARG A 6 -29.60 6.41 -67.87
CA ARG A 6 -30.02 5.93 -66.55
C ARG A 6 -29.03 6.36 -65.48
N GLY A 7 -29.33 7.55 -64.94
CA GLY A 7 -29.39 7.79 -63.50
C GLY A 7 -28.10 7.59 -62.72
N ASN A 8 -27.18 8.53 -62.86
CA ASN A 8 -26.15 8.80 -61.85
C ASN A 8 -26.85 9.46 -60.65
N ARG A 9 -27.53 8.65 -59.82
CA ARG A 9 -28.18 9.09 -58.59
C ARG A 9 -27.12 9.09 -57.49
N SER A 10 -26.48 10.25 -57.36
CA SER A 10 -26.02 10.89 -56.13
C SER A 10 -26.07 9.98 -54.90
N GLN A 11 -25.06 9.13 -54.76
CA GLN A 11 -24.60 8.71 -53.45
C GLN A 11 -23.84 9.91 -52.85
N GLU A 12 -24.59 10.95 -52.46
CA GLU A 12 -24.18 11.82 -51.37
C GLU A 12 -24.24 10.96 -50.10
N TYR A 13 -23.26 10.06 -49.97
CA TYR A 13 -22.85 9.58 -48.67
C TYR A 13 -22.42 10.81 -47.91
N ASP A 14 -23.28 11.23 -47.00
CA ASP A 14 -23.07 12.23 -45.97
C ASP A 14 -21.68 11.99 -45.34
N ALA A 15 -20.66 12.66 -45.88
CA ALA A 15 -19.30 12.67 -45.33
C ALA A 15 -19.28 13.26 -43.90
N SER A 16 -20.40 13.84 -43.48
CA SER A 16 -20.69 14.30 -42.13
C SER A 16 -20.91 13.17 -41.12
N MET A 17 -21.31 11.95 -41.53
CA MET A 17 -21.49 10.81 -40.61
C MET A 17 -20.19 10.07 -40.25
N LEU A 18 -19.11 10.27 -41.00
CA LEU A 18 -17.83 9.56 -40.79
C LEU A 18 -16.90 10.22 -39.75
N THR A 19 -17.29 11.37 -39.17
CA THR A 19 -16.45 12.10 -38.21
C THR A 19 -16.85 11.88 -36.75
N ALA A 20 -17.90 11.10 -36.48
CA ALA A 20 -18.25 10.69 -35.13
C ALA A 20 -17.24 9.62 -34.64
N THR A 21 -16.03 10.07 -34.30
CA THR A 21 -15.08 9.24 -33.55
C THR A 21 -15.79 8.82 -32.26
N PRO A 22 -15.99 7.51 -32.03
CA PRO A 22 -16.66 7.05 -30.83
C PRO A 22 -15.86 7.61 -29.65
N LYS A 23 -16.56 8.34 -28.76
CA LYS A 23 -16.01 8.91 -27.54
C LYS A 23 -15.46 7.74 -26.70
N SER A 24 -14.19 7.41 -26.93
CA SER A 24 -13.48 6.33 -26.25
C SER A 24 -13.56 6.63 -24.76
N LYS A 25 -14.31 5.81 -24.01
CA LYS A 25 -14.33 5.87 -22.55
C LYS A 25 -12.88 5.73 -22.10
N SER A 26 -12.34 6.79 -21.51
CA SER A 26 -11.00 6.77 -20.92
C SER A 26 -10.90 5.51 -20.06
N PRO A 27 -9.94 4.61 -20.33
CA PRO A 27 -9.83 3.37 -19.58
C PRO A 27 -9.65 3.74 -18.11
N GLY A 28 -10.65 3.36 -17.31
CA GLY A 28 -10.67 3.63 -15.88
C GLY A 28 -9.38 3.13 -15.24
N ARG A 29 -8.97 3.79 -14.16
CA ARG A 29 -7.75 3.43 -13.46
C ARG A 29 -7.77 1.94 -13.06
N PRO A 30 -6.72 1.16 -13.38
CA PRO A 30 -6.71 -0.28 -13.12
C PRO A 30 -6.86 -0.52 -11.62
N TRP A 31 -7.90 -1.27 -11.27
CA TRP A 31 -8.29 -1.56 -9.90
C TRP A 31 -7.15 -2.16 -9.04
N PRO A 32 -6.27 -3.04 -9.57
CA PRO A 32 -5.15 -3.57 -8.79
C PRO A 32 -4.19 -2.50 -8.23
N ILE A 33 -3.97 -1.39 -8.94
CA ILE A 33 -3.10 -0.31 -8.46
C ILE A 33 -3.76 0.42 -7.29
N THR A 34 -5.07 0.71 -7.42
CA THR A 34 -5.82 1.39 -6.37
C THR A 34 -5.86 0.53 -5.11
N LEU A 35 -6.11 -0.78 -5.25
CA LEU A 35 -6.08 -1.70 -4.12
C LEU A 35 -4.68 -1.79 -3.50
N GLY A 36 -3.63 -1.92 -4.30
CA GLY A 36 -2.25 -1.98 -3.79
C GLY A 36 -1.85 -0.72 -3.02
N GLY A 37 -2.18 0.46 -3.57
CA GLY A 37 -1.96 1.73 -2.89
C GLY A 37 -2.76 1.85 -1.59
N LEU A 38 -4.02 1.41 -1.58
CA LEU A 38 -4.88 1.42 -0.39
C LEU A 38 -4.35 0.49 0.71
N LEU A 39 -3.90 -0.72 0.36
CA LEU A 39 -3.33 -1.67 1.32
C LEU A 39 -2.05 -1.12 1.97
N ILE A 40 -1.14 -0.54 1.17
CA ILE A 40 0.08 0.10 1.68
C ILE A 40 -0.26 1.29 2.58
N PHE A 41 -1.26 2.10 2.19
CA PHE A 41 -1.71 3.24 2.99
C PHE A 41 -2.27 2.79 4.35
N LEU A 42 -3.18 1.82 4.37
CA LEU A 42 -3.76 1.28 5.60
C LEU A 42 -2.69 0.68 6.52
N GLN A 43 -1.71 -0.02 5.95
CA GLN A 43 -0.59 -0.54 6.72
C GLN A 43 0.25 0.60 7.32
N GLY A 44 0.60 1.62 6.54
CA GLY A 44 1.31 2.80 7.03
C GLY A 44 0.55 3.53 8.14
N LEU A 45 -0.78 3.63 8.02
CA LEU A 45 -1.63 4.22 9.05
C LEU A 45 -1.65 3.40 10.34
N ALA A 46 -1.73 2.06 10.23
CA ALA A 46 -1.66 1.18 11.39
C ALA A 46 -0.34 1.34 12.15
N PHE A 47 0.79 1.42 11.44
CA PHE A 47 2.08 1.71 12.06
C PHE A 47 2.13 3.09 12.70
N LEU A 48 1.60 4.11 12.04
CA LEU A 48 1.57 5.46 12.58
C LEU A 48 0.80 5.49 13.91
N MET A 49 -0.33 4.79 13.99
CA MET A 49 -1.12 4.68 15.21
C MET A 49 -0.40 3.89 16.30
N LEU A 50 0.22 2.75 15.97
CA LEU A 50 0.95 1.93 16.95
C LEU A 50 2.19 2.66 17.50
N SER A 51 3.03 3.21 16.61
CA SER A 51 4.23 3.93 17.01
C SER A 51 3.93 5.28 17.65
N GLY A 52 2.92 6.00 17.16
CA GLY A 52 2.43 7.23 17.79
C GLY A 52 1.83 6.97 19.17
N GLY A 53 1.07 5.89 19.32
CA GLY A 53 0.56 5.42 20.60
C GLY A 53 1.68 5.05 21.57
N ALA A 54 2.72 4.35 21.12
CA ALA A 54 3.90 4.06 21.92
C ALA A 54 4.64 5.33 22.36
N MET A 55 4.82 6.31 21.47
CA MET A 55 5.41 7.61 21.81
C MET A 55 4.57 8.39 22.83
N ALA A 56 3.25 8.42 22.63
CA ALA A 56 2.33 9.07 23.55
C ALA A 56 2.31 8.38 24.93
N LEU A 57 2.42 7.05 24.94
CA LEU A 57 2.55 6.24 26.14
C LEU A 57 3.84 6.60 26.89
N MET A 58 4.98 6.70 26.20
CA MET A 58 6.25 7.10 26.83
C MET A 58 6.19 8.53 27.38
N ALA A 59 5.65 9.47 26.61
CA ALA A 59 5.53 10.87 27.01
C ALA A 59 4.64 11.07 28.25
N ASN A 60 3.59 10.25 28.38
CA ASN A 60 2.61 10.33 29.47
C ASN A 60 2.67 9.12 30.41
N TYR A 61 3.79 8.40 30.46
CA TYR A 61 3.90 7.13 31.14
C TYR A 61 3.51 7.22 32.62
N ARG A 62 3.98 8.27 33.33
CA ARG A 62 3.63 8.49 34.74
C ARG A 62 2.12 8.65 34.95
N PHE A 63 1.48 9.46 34.12
CA PHE A 63 0.04 9.70 34.20
C PHE A 63 -0.75 8.42 33.92
N LEU A 64 -0.38 7.69 32.86
CA LEU A 64 -1.05 6.44 32.50
C LEU A 64 -0.86 5.37 33.58
N LEU A 65 0.32 5.26 34.17
CA LEU A 65 0.58 4.32 35.25
C LEU A 65 -0.31 4.61 36.47
N GLU A 66 -0.49 5.88 36.85
CA GLU A 66 -1.40 6.27 37.93
C GLU A 66 -2.86 5.92 37.61
N GLN A 67 -3.30 6.15 36.36
CA GLN A 67 -4.63 5.71 35.93
C GLN A 67 -4.76 4.18 36.03
N PHE A 68 -3.78 3.41 35.55
CA PHE A 68 -3.82 1.94 35.61
C PHE A 68 -3.81 1.38 37.02
N LYS A 69 -3.07 1.98 37.97
CA LYS A 69 -3.09 1.57 39.38
C LYS A 69 -4.48 1.64 40.01
N SER A 70 -5.37 2.50 39.50
CA SER A 70 -6.76 2.58 39.96
C SER A 70 -7.63 1.42 39.47
N PHE A 71 -7.24 0.76 38.37
CA PHE A 71 -8.00 -0.33 37.75
C PHE A 71 -7.39 -1.72 38.00
N ILE A 72 -6.07 -1.82 38.18
CA ILE A 72 -5.34 -3.09 38.28
C ILE A 72 -4.65 -3.17 39.64
N PRO A 73 -4.86 -4.25 40.42
CA PRO A 73 -4.16 -4.47 41.68
C PRO A 73 -2.62 -4.44 41.51
N PRO A 74 -1.86 -3.84 42.45
CA PRO A 74 -0.40 -3.69 42.30
C PRO A 74 0.36 -5.01 42.10
N ASN A 75 -0.19 -6.10 42.63
CA ASN A 75 0.35 -7.46 42.58
C ASN A 75 0.15 -8.17 41.23
N GLU A 76 -0.67 -7.62 40.33
CA GLU A 76 -0.89 -8.17 38.99
C GLU A 76 -0.16 -7.38 37.90
N LEU A 77 0.53 -6.29 38.26
CA LEU A 77 1.30 -5.50 37.31
C LEU A 77 2.54 -6.28 36.83
N PRO A 78 2.75 -6.40 35.52
CA PRO A 78 3.98 -6.94 34.96
C PRO A 78 5.21 -6.24 35.54
N PRO A 79 6.25 -6.98 35.94
CA PRO A 79 7.46 -6.40 36.53
C PRO A 79 8.17 -5.46 35.55
N GLU A 80 8.01 -5.63 34.24
CA GLU A 80 8.56 -4.73 33.21
C GLU A 80 7.95 -3.32 33.29
N LEU A 81 6.70 -3.20 33.74
CA LEU A 81 6.05 -1.90 33.93
C LEU A 81 6.51 -1.20 35.21
N LEU A 82 7.18 -1.89 36.13
CA LEU A 82 7.70 -1.28 37.37
C LEU A 82 9.13 -0.73 37.21
N ASP A 83 9.87 -1.19 36.21
CA ASP A 83 11.23 -0.73 35.90
C ASP A 83 11.31 -0.08 34.49
N PRO A 84 10.92 1.21 34.37
CA PRO A 84 10.95 1.93 33.09
C PRO A 84 12.33 1.96 32.44
N SER A 85 13.40 1.86 33.24
CA SER A 85 14.77 1.99 32.75
C SER A 85 15.16 0.88 31.76
N ARG A 86 14.54 -0.31 31.89
CA ARG A 86 14.79 -1.46 31.01
C ARG A 86 13.90 -1.45 29.77
N PHE A 87 12.64 -1.03 29.93
CA PHE A 87 11.64 -1.11 28.86
C PHE A 87 11.64 0.11 27.92
N MET A 88 11.85 1.32 28.46
CA MET A 88 11.75 2.57 27.68
C MET A 88 12.74 2.66 26.51
N PRO A 89 14.03 2.27 26.64
CA PRO A 89 14.95 2.35 25.50
C PRO A 89 14.54 1.45 24.34
N ALA A 90 14.08 0.22 24.64
CA ALA A 90 13.61 -0.71 23.62
C ALA A 90 12.34 -0.18 22.94
N LEU A 91 11.36 0.29 23.72
CA LEU A 91 10.14 0.88 23.18
C LEU A 91 10.41 2.11 22.32
N LEU A 92 11.37 2.96 22.70
CA LEU A 92 11.76 4.14 21.94
C LEU A 92 12.34 3.78 20.58
N ILE A 93 13.23 2.78 20.53
CA ILE A 93 13.82 2.30 19.28
C ILE A 93 12.72 1.72 18.37
N GLU A 94 11.86 0.85 18.91
CA GLU A 94 10.76 0.24 18.15
C GLU A 94 9.77 1.29 17.65
N ALA A 95 9.39 2.26 18.49
CA ALA A 95 8.50 3.34 18.10
C ALA A 95 9.12 4.25 17.04
N THR A 96 10.41 4.55 17.13
CA THR A 96 11.11 5.40 16.15
C THR A 96 11.23 4.69 14.79
N LEU A 97 11.61 3.40 14.81
CA LEU A 97 11.68 2.58 13.59
C LEU A 97 10.30 2.42 12.94
N GLY A 98 9.28 2.09 13.74
CA GLY A 98 7.91 1.94 13.26
C GLY A 98 7.35 3.25 12.70
N LEU A 99 7.61 4.39 13.35
CA LEU A 99 7.22 5.70 12.86
C LEU A 99 7.90 6.04 11.53
N THR A 100 9.19 5.76 11.42
CA THR A 100 9.96 5.96 10.18
C THR A 100 9.35 5.13 9.05
N LEU A 101 9.09 3.84 9.29
CA LEU A 101 8.46 2.95 8.32
C LEU A 101 7.04 3.42 7.94
N ALA A 102 6.25 3.89 8.92
CA ALA A 102 4.91 4.43 8.68
C ALA A 102 4.95 5.59 7.67
N LEU A 103 5.86 6.55 7.88
CA LEU A 103 6.02 7.70 7.00
C LEU A 103 6.44 7.28 5.59
N PHE A 104 7.41 6.37 5.47
CA PHE A 104 7.83 5.84 4.17
C PHE A 104 6.69 5.11 3.44
N LEU A 105 5.89 4.31 4.13
CA LEU A 105 4.75 3.60 3.55
C LEU A 105 3.67 4.57 3.08
N LEU A 106 3.32 5.57 3.90
CA LEU A 106 2.32 6.58 3.53
C LEU A 106 2.77 7.39 2.32
N LEU A 107 4.01 7.90 2.33
CA LEU A 107 4.57 8.63 1.18
C LEU A 107 4.63 7.75 -0.07
N ASN A 108 5.04 6.49 0.09
CA ASN A 108 5.10 5.55 -1.02
C ASN A 108 3.71 5.19 -1.55
N SER A 109 2.68 5.08 -0.70
CA SER A 109 1.31 4.84 -1.15
C SER A 109 0.80 5.98 -2.05
N LEU A 110 1.10 7.24 -1.71
CA LEU A 110 0.73 8.39 -2.55
C LEU A 110 1.43 8.33 -3.92
N ARG A 111 2.74 8.04 -3.93
CA ARG A 111 3.51 7.87 -5.17
C ARG A 111 3.08 6.67 -6.00
N PHE A 112 2.70 5.58 -5.33
CA PHE A 112 2.16 4.38 -5.97
C PHE A 112 0.82 4.70 -6.62
N LEU A 113 -0.01 5.52 -5.96
CA LEU A 113 -1.25 5.99 -6.53
C LEU A 113 -1.04 6.93 -7.74
N GLN A 114 0.09 7.64 -7.80
CA GLN A 114 0.51 8.46 -8.95
C GLN A 114 1.13 7.63 -10.11
N ARG A 115 1.21 6.29 -9.98
CA ARG A 115 1.78 5.36 -10.98
C ARG A 115 3.24 5.61 -11.35
N HIS A 116 4.05 6.14 -10.43
CA HIS A 116 5.49 6.25 -10.70
C HIS A 116 6.15 4.87 -10.74
N PRO A 117 6.96 4.53 -11.77
CA PRO A 117 7.59 3.20 -11.90
C PRO A 117 8.51 2.86 -10.72
N ARG A 118 9.19 3.86 -10.15
CA ARG A 118 10.05 3.69 -8.96
C ARG A 118 9.26 3.39 -7.68
N ALA A 119 7.97 3.74 -7.62
CA ALA A 119 7.15 3.51 -6.43
C ALA A 119 6.87 2.03 -6.21
N TRP A 120 6.77 1.23 -7.29
CA TRP A 120 6.62 -0.21 -7.18
C TRP A 120 7.86 -0.87 -6.56
N LEU A 121 9.05 -0.52 -7.06
CA LEU A 121 10.31 -1.07 -6.52
C LEU A 121 10.48 -0.66 -5.04
N LEU A 122 10.20 0.60 -4.72
CA LEU A 122 10.26 1.09 -3.34
C LEU A 122 9.23 0.36 -2.46
N ALA A 123 8.03 0.07 -2.96
CA ALA A 123 7.04 -0.73 -2.24
C ALA A 123 7.56 -2.13 -1.93
N MET A 124 8.16 -2.82 -2.92
CA MET A 124 8.73 -4.15 -2.74
C MET A 124 9.86 -4.15 -1.70
N VAL A 125 10.78 -3.17 -1.76
CA VAL A 125 11.86 -3.03 -0.79
C VAL A 125 11.31 -2.77 0.61
N LEU A 126 10.37 -1.83 0.76
CA LEU A 126 9.73 -1.53 2.05
C LEU A 126 9.00 -2.74 2.62
N GLN A 127 8.32 -3.53 1.79
CA GLN A 127 7.68 -4.76 2.26
C GLN A 127 8.69 -5.85 2.65
N GLY A 128 9.81 -5.96 1.95
CA GLY A 128 10.91 -6.85 2.33
C GLY A 128 11.52 -6.46 3.68
N VAL A 129 11.77 -5.17 3.91
CA VAL A 129 12.26 -4.64 5.20
C VAL A 129 11.23 -4.88 6.31
N ASN A 130 9.94 -4.67 6.04
CA ASN A 130 8.86 -4.95 7.00
C ASN A 130 8.82 -6.43 7.39
N LEU A 131 8.92 -7.34 6.42
CA LEU A 131 8.94 -8.78 6.69
C LEU A 131 10.17 -9.19 7.49
N LEU A 132 11.35 -8.67 7.14
CA LEU A 132 12.57 -8.94 7.89
C LEU A 132 12.45 -8.43 9.33
N THR A 133 11.91 -7.22 9.52
CA THR A 133 11.69 -6.64 10.85
C THR A 133 10.70 -7.46 11.66
N ALA A 134 9.56 -7.84 11.07
CA ALA A 134 8.57 -8.68 11.72
C ALA A 134 9.14 -10.06 12.10
N LEU A 135 9.96 -10.66 11.23
CA LEU A 135 10.63 -11.93 11.50
C LEU A 135 11.63 -11.83 12.66
N LEU A 136 12.43 -10.77 12.70
CA LEU A 136 13.37 -10.51 13.80
C LEU A 136 12.64 -10.31 15.14
N LEU A 137 11.54 -9.56 15.14
CA LEU A 137 10.74 -9.36 16.34
C LEU A 137 9.99 -10.62 16.77
N TYR A 138 9.53 -11.43 15.81
CA TYR A 138 8.91 -12.73 16.09
C TYR A 138 9.90 -13.66 16.79
N TRP A 139 11.16 -13.70 16.32
CA TRP A 139 12.22 -14.48 16.94
C TRP A 139 12.50 -14.03 18.40
N ARG A 140 12.34 -12.74 18.71
CA ARG A 140 12.51 -12.18 20.06
C ARG A 140 11.35 -12.52 21.02
N GLY A 141 10.33 -13.26 20.56
CA GLY A 141 9.27 -13.81 21.41
C GLY A 141 7.93 -13.07 21.36
N SER A 142 7.83 -11.97 20.63
CA SER A 142 6.58 -11.22 20.46
C SER A 142 5.73 -11.86 19.37
N ARG A 143 4.79 -12.75 19.73
CA ARG A 143 4.08 -13.60 18.76
C ARG A 143 2.75 -13.06 18.24
N GLY A 144 2.01 -12.31 19.06
CA GLY A 144 0.61 -11.96 18.77
C GLY A 144 0.43 -11.04 17.56
N LEU A 145 0.60 -9.73 17.75
CA LEU A 145 0.39 -8.73 16.69
C LEU A 145 1.40 -8.84 15.54
N ILE A 146 2.58 -9.41 15.81
CA ILE A 146 3.67 -9.55 14.83
C ILE A 146 3.31 -10.54 13.74
N PHE A 147 2.57 -11.61 14.07
CA PHE A 147 2.10 -12.55 13.07
C PHE A 147 1.14 -11.88 12.07
N ILE A 148 0.20 -11.06 12.57
CA ILE A 148 -0.75 -10.31 11.74
C ILE A 148 -0.01 -9.33 10.83
N TRP A 149 0.98 -8.61 11.39
CA TRP A 149 1.86 -7.73 10.61
C TRP A 149 2.58 -8.51 9.51
N MET A 150 3.27 -9.61 9.82
CA MET A 150 3.96 -10.44 8.83
C MET A 150 3.03 -10.93 7.72
N LEU A 151 1.85 -11.45 8.08
CA LEU A 151 0.85 -11.91 7.12
C LEU A 151 0.36 -10.78 6.21
N SER A 152 0.10 -9.60 6.77
CA SER A 152 -0.33 -8.43 5.98
C SER A 152 0.72 -8.02 4.94
N SER A 153 2.00 -8.03 5.31
CA SER A 153 3.09 -7.73 4.38
C SER A 153 3.22 -8.79 3.29
N LEU A 154 3.07 -10.08 3.61
CA LEU A 154 3.05 -11.15 2.60
C LEU A 154 1.93 -10.96 1.59
N VAL A 155 0.70 -10.68 2.05
CA VAL A 155 -0.45 -10.41 1.18
C VAL A 155 -0.15 -9.25 0.22
N ILE A 156 0.46 -8.17 0.73
CA ILE A 156 0.83 -7.02 -0.11
C ILE A 156 1.90 -7.41 -1.13
N VAL A 157 2.94 -8.15 -0.75
CA VAL A 157 3.99 -8.61 -1.69
C VAL A 157 3.37 -9.46 -2.80
N PHE A 158 2.52 -10.44 -2.45
CA PHE A 158 1.84 -11.27 -3.46
C PHE A 158 0.94 -10.44 -4.37
N HIS A 159 0.25 -9.44 -3.84
CA HIS A 159 -0.57 -8.53 -4.64
C HIS A 159 0.28 -7.69 -5.60
N LEU A 160 1.39 -7.11 -5.11
CA LEU A 160 2.31 -6.31 -5.90
C LEU A 160 3.05 -7.12 -6.98
N ASN A 161 3.19 -8.43 -6.79
CA ASN A 161 3.84 -9.33 -7.75
C ASN A 161 2.88 -9.89 -8.83
N ARG A 162 1.61 -9.48 -8.85
CA ARG A 162 0.67 -9.89 -9.89
C ARG A 162 1.03 -9.27 -11.25
N ALA A 163 0.85 -10.05 -12.32
CA ALA A 163 1.15 -9.61 -13.70
C ALA A 163 0.45 -8.29 -14.07
N ASP A 164 -0.80 -8.08 -13.63
CA ASP A 164 -1.54 -6.84 -13.90
C ASP A 164 -0.87 -5.59 -13.33
N VAL A 165 -0.25 -5.74 -12.14
CA VAL A 165 0.49 -4.65 -11.50
C VAL A 165 1.79 -4.41 -12.25
N LEU A 166 2.53 -5.49 -12.57
CA LEU A 166 3.77 -5.41 -13.34
C LEU A 166 3.58 -4.76 -14.73
N ASN A 167 2.49 -5.13 -15.42
CA ASN A 167 2.12 -4.57 -16.71
C ASN A 167 1.83 -3.07 -16.61
N ALA A 168 1.13 -2.64 -15.56
CA ALA A 168 0.80 -1.24 -15.38
C ALA A 168 2.00 -0.33 -15.09
N PHE A 169 3.12 -0.90 -14.64
CA PHE A 169 4.38 -0.19 -14.45
C PHE A 169 5.36 -0.35 -15.62
N HIS A 170 4.92 -0.92 -16.75
CA HIS A 170 5.73 -1.14 -17.96
C HIS A 170 7.00 -1.98 -17.70
N LEU A 171 6.96 -2.89 -16.73
CA LEU A 171 8.10 -3.77 -16.39
C LEU A 171 8.16 -5.02 -17.27
N ARG A 172 7.08 -5.36 -17.98
CA ARG A 172 7.10 -6.38 -19.03
C ARG A 172 7.40 -5.69 -20.36
N ALA A 173 8.55 -6.03 -20.95
CA ALA A 173 8.84 -5.67 -22.33
C ALA A 173 7.75 -6.25 -23.25
N PRO A 174 7.28 -5.50 -24.27
CA PRO A 174 6.30 -5.98 -25.24
C PRO A 174 6.95 -6.99 -26.20
N GLU A 175 7.36 -8.15 -25.70
CA GLU A 175 8.03 -9.18 -26.52
C GLU A 175 7.02 -10.12 -27.22
N ALA A 176 5.73 -10.08 -26.87
CA ALA A 176 4.74 -11.03 -27.39
C ALA A 176 3.91 -10.52 -28.58
N GLU A 177 4.02 -9.24 -28.97
CA GLU A 177 3.21 -8.65 -30.05
C GLU A 177 3.95 -8.55 -31.39
N GLN A 178 5.23 -8.94 -31.44
CA GLN A 178 6.02 -8.99 -32.68
C GLN A 178 6.12 -10.40 -33.30
N LEU A 179 5.43 -11.41 -32.74
CA LEU A 179 5.42 -12.79 -33.24
C LEU A 179 4.04 -13.25 -33.78
N LYS A 180 3.14 -12.31 -34.10
CA LYS A 180 1.92 -12.57 -34.88
C LYS A 180 1.94 -11.74 -36.15
#